data_AF-A0A955ESZ3-F1
#
_entry.id   AF-A0A955ESZ3-F1
#
_cell.length_a   1.000
_cell.length_b   1.000
_cell.length_c   1.000
_cell.angle_alpha   90.00
_cell.angle_beta   90.00
_cell.angle_gamma   90.00
#
_symmetry.space_group_name_H-M   'P 1'
#
loop_
_entity.id
_entity.type
_entity.pdbx_description
1 polymer ?
#
loop_
_entity_poly.entity_id
_entity_poly.type
_entity_poly.pdbx_seq_one_letter_code
_entity_poly.pdbx_strand_id
1 'polypeptide(L)'
;MAPYEAPDFFDIDDLLGDEERMVRDTVRDWVGERFLPRVEKAYREGSFPKDLIPELAEMGVLGGNLDYGDFPRLGATAYGLVMQELERG
;
A
#
# COMPACT_ATOMS: atom_id res chain seq x y z
N MET A 1 0.97 -17.50 3.91
CA MET A 1 -0.42 -17.02 4.06
C MET A 1 -1.03 -17.02 2.67
N ALA A 2 -2.31 -17.37 2.49
CA ALA A 2 -2.91 -17.25 1.16
C ALA A 2 -2.92 -15.76 0.75
N PRO A 3 -2.69 -15.43 -0.54
CA PRO A 3 -2.76 -14.05 -1.01
C PRO A 3 -4.16 -13.48 -0.74
N TYR A 4 -4.22 -12.20 -0.36
CA TYR A 4 -5.48 -11.52 -0.09
C TYR A 4 -6.20 -11.18 -1.39
N GLU A 5 -7.48 -11.54 -1.46
CA GLU A 5 -8.38 -11.20 -2.55
C GLU A 5 -9.52 -10.33 -1.99
N ALA A 6 -9.64 -9.11 -2.51
CA ALA A 6 -10.71 -8.19 -2.13
C ALA A 6 -12.03 -8.62 -2.81
N PRO A 7 -13.17 -8.57 -2.11
CA PRO A 7 -14.46 -8.75 -2.77
C PRO A 7 -14.67 -7.65 -3.83
N ASP A 8 -15.03 -8.06 -5.04
CA ASP A 8 -15.35 -7.14 -6.15
C ASP A 8 -16.71 -7.50 -6.76
N PHE A 9 -17.77 -6.91 -6.23
CA PHE A 9 -19.14 -7.19 -6.68
C PHE A 9 -19.57 -6.37 -7.90
N PHE A 10 -18.80 -5.34 -8.26
CA PHE A 10 -19.12 -4.39 -9.32
C PHE A 10 -18.03 -4.32 -10.40
N ASP A 11 -17.13 -5.30 -10.43
CA ASP A 11 -16.01 -5.39 -11.37
C ASP A 11 -15.20 -4.07 -11.41
N ILE A 12 -14.94 -3.48 -10.24
CA ILE A 12 -14.16 -2.25 -10.09
C ILE A 12 -12.73 -2.47 -10.58
N ASP A 13 -12.18 -3.68 -10.45
CA ASP A 13 -10.83 -3.99 -10.91
C ASP A 13 -10.66 -3.77 -12.43
N ASP A 14 -11.71 -4.00 -13.22
CA ASP A 14 -11.72 -3.78 -14.67
C ASP A 14 -11.69 -2.29 -15.05
N LEU A 15 -12.05 -1.40 -14.11
CA LEU A 15 -11.99 0.05 -14.31
C LEU A 15 -10.58 0.62 -14.07
N LEU A 16 -9.69 -0.15 -13.47
CA LEU A 16 -8.33 0.26 -13.16
C LEU A 16 -7.39 0.09 -14.36
N GLY A 17 -6.39 0.96 -14.46
CA GLY A 17 -5.26 0.77 -15.37
C GLY A 17 -4.28 -0.29 -14.87
N ASP A 18 -3.42 -0.79 -15.77
CA ASP A 18 -2.37 -1.76 -15.41
C ASP A 18 -1.41 -1.22 -14.34
N GLU A 19 -1.06 0.07 -14.44
CA GLU A 19 -0.21 0.74 -13.44
C GLU A 19 -0.89 0.83 -12.08
N GLU A 20 -2.19 1.18 -12.05
CA GLU A 20 -2.97 1.27 -10.81
C GLU A 20 -3.08 -0.08 -10.11
N ARG A 21 -3.36 -1.16 -10.86
CA ARG A 21 -3.36 -2.53 -10.35
C ARG A 21 -1.97 -2.93 -9.85
N MET A 22 -0.92 -2.66 -10.62
CA MET A 22 0.46 -2.97 -10.21
C MET A 22 0.84 -2.28 -8.90
N VAL A 23 0.52 -0.98 -8.75
CA VAL A 23 0.77 -0.23 -7.53
C VAL A 23 0.02 -0.83 -6.35
N ARG A 24 -1.28 -1.12 -6.53
CA ARG A 24 -2.10 -1.78 -5.50
C ARG A 24 -1.48 -3.10 -5.06
N ASP A 25 -1.19 -3.98 -6.01
CA ASP A 25 -0.73 -5.34 -5.73
C ASP A 25 0.65 -5.33 -5.06
N THR A 26 1.53 -4.39 -5.45
CA THR A 26 2.82 -4.18 -4.80
C THR A 26 2.67 -3.76 -3.32
N VAL A 27 1.77 -2.83 -3.02
CA VAL A 27 1.53 -2.40 -1.62
C VAL A 27 0.81 -3.49 -0.83
N ARG A 28 -0.13 -4.20 -1.47
CA ARG A 28 -0.84 -5.35 -0.89
C ARG A 28 0.12 -6.40 -0.38
N ASP A 29 1.08 -6.79 -1.21
CA ASP A 29 2.08 -7.80 -0.88
C ASP A 29 2.99 -7.31 0.25
N TRP A 30 3.48 -6.07 0.16
CA TRP A 30 4.29 -5.48 1.23
C TRP A 30 3.55 -5.46 2.58
N VAL A 31 2.28 -5.06 2.61
CA VAL A 31 1.47 -5.06 3.84
C VAL A 31 1.32 -6.47 4.39
N GLY A 32 1.06 -7.45 3.53
CA GLY A 32 0.92 -8.85 3.91
C GLY A 32 2.20 -9.45 4.50
N GLU A 33 3.34 -9.16 3.88
CA GLU A 33 4.63 -9.74 4.24
C GLU A 33 5.36 -8.98 5.34
N ARG A 34 5.24 -7.66 5.37
CA ARG A 34 6.05 -6.78 6.22
C ARG A 34 5.25 -6.21 7.38
N PHE A 35 4.02 -5.76 7.17
CA PHE A 35 3.26 -5.03 8.20
C PHE A 35 2.42 -5.94 9.10
N LEU A 36 1.57 -6.80 8.52
CA LEU A 36 0.65 -7.67 9.27
C LEU A 36 1.32 -8.55 10.34
N PRO A 37 2.54 -9.11 10.13
CA PRO A 37 3.21 -9.89 11.17
C PRO A 37 3.64 -9.07 12.40
N ARG A 38 3.68 -7.73 12.29
CA ARG A 38 4.23 -6.82 13.31
C ARG A 38 3.14 -6.01 14.03
N VAL A 39 2.03 -5.70 13.36
CA VAL A 39 1.01 -4.74 13.84
C VAL A 39 0.38 -5.15 15.18
N GLU A 40 0.07 -6.43 15.38
CA GLU A 40 -0.57 -6.92 16.62
C GLU A 40 0.28 -6.62 17.86
N LYS A 41 1.60 -6.89 17.76
CA LYS A 41 2.54 -6.62 18.84
C LYS A 41 2.72 -5.11 19.04
N ALA A 42 2.94 -4.37 17.95
CA ALA A 42 3.13 -2.92 17.99
C ALA A 42 1.94 -2.21 18.66
N TYR A 43 0.71 -2.61 18.31
CA TYR A 43 -0.52 -2.10 18.92
C TYR A 43 -0.59 -2.38 20.42
N ARG A 44 -0.34 -3.64 20.84
CA ARG A 44 -0.37 -4.01 22.27
C ARG A 44 0.67 -3.28 23.10
N GLU A 45 1.83 -3.00 22.52
CA GLU A 45 2.94 -2.34 23.20
C GLU A 45 2.88 -0.80 23.10
N GLY A 46 1.93 -0.24 22.33
CA GLY A 46 1.87 1.19 22.05
C GLY A 46 3.12 1.71 21.34
N SER A 47 3.74 0.87 20.51
CA SER A 47 4.97 1.17 19.78
C SER A 47 4.70 1.35 18.28
N PHE A 48 5.66 1.95 17.57
CA PHE A 48 5.57 2.16 16.12
C PHE A 48 6.78 1.51 15.42
N PRO A 49 6.56 0.67 14.39
CA PRO A 49 7.63 -0.02 13.68
C PRO A 49 8.38 0.93 12.73
N LYS A 50 9.25 1.76 13.30
CA LYS A 50 10.02 2.79 12.55
C LYS A 50 10.94 2.19 11.48
N ASP A 51 11.32 0.92 11.61
CA ASP A 51 12.11 0.19 10.63
C ASP A 51 11.38 0.01 9.29
N LEU A 52 10.05 0.14 9.26
CA LEU A 52 9.25 0.06 8.03
C LEU A 52 9.21 1.36 7.22
N ILE A 53 9.54 2.51 7.84
CA ILE A 53 9.46 3.82 7.16
C ILE A 53 10.39 3.87 5.93
N PRO A 54 11.67 3.44 6.02
CA PRO A 54 12.56 3.44 4.86
C PRO A 54 12.04 2.58 3.71
N GLU A 55 11.42 1.43 4.00
CA GLU A 55 10.85 0.56 2.96
C GLU A 55 9.73 1.29 2.19
N LEU A 56 8.82 1.96 2.91
CA LEU A 56 7.77 2.77 2.30
C LEU A 56 8.33 3.96 1.49
N ALA A 57 9.44 4.54 1.93
CA ALA A 57 10.12 5.61 1.20
C ALA A 57 10.74 5.08 -0.11
N GLU A 58 11.39 3.92 -0.07
CA GLU A 58 11.98 3.27 -1.25
C GLU A 58 10.93 2.84 -2.28
N MET A 59 9.74 2.44 -1.82
CA MET A 59 8.59 2.15 -2.68
C MET A 59 7.97 3.40 -3.33
N GLY A 60 8.38 4.61 -2.91
CA GLY A 60 7.88 5.87 -3.48
C GLY A 60 6.44 6.21 -3.12
N VAL A 61 5.87 5.56 -2.10
CA VAL A 61 4.46 5.75 -1.71
C VAL A 61 4.23 6.93 -0.76
N LEU A 62 5.28 7.45 -0.14
CA LEU A 62 5.21 8.61 0.76
C LEU A 62 5.06 9.91 -0.03
N GLY A 63 3.82 10.39 -0.15
CA GLY A 63 3.51 11.56 -0.98
C GLY A 63 3.70 11.30 -2.48
N GLY A 64 3.57 10.04 -2.91
CA GLY A 64 3.86 9.62 -4.29
C GLY A 64 3.06 10.34 -5.38
N ASN A 65 1.95 11.00 -5.02
CA ASN A 65 1.12 11.82 -5.91
C ASN A 65 1.59 13.28 -6.06
N LEU A 66 2.64 13.70 -5.37
CA LEU A 66 3.17 15.06 -5.44
C LEU A 66 4.07 15.24 -6.67
N ASP A 67 3.97 16.41 -7.31
CA ASP A 67 4.94 16.85 -8.32
C ASP A 67 6.13 17.52 -7.62
N TYR A 68 7.07 16.69 -7.12
CA TYR A 68 8.24 17.15 -6.39
C TYR A 68 9.45 16.23 -6.63
N GLY A 69 10.53 16.79 -7.17
CA GLY A 69 11.77 16.04 -7.41
C GLY A 69 11.55 14.80 -8.30
N ASP A 70 12.10 13.67 -7.86
CA ASP A 70 12.03 12.37 -8.54
C ASP A 70 10.86 11.50 -8.04
N PHE A 71 9.84 12.11 -7.44
CA PHE A 71 8.68 11.36 -6.94
C PHE A 71 7.92 10.71 -8.13
N PRO A 72 7.25 9.56 -7.91
CA PRO A 72 6.62 8.81 -9.00
C PRO A 72 5.50 9.58 -9.74
N ARG A 73 4.93 10.62 -9.14
CA ARG A 73 3.78 11.39 -9.65
C ARG A 73 2.56 10.50 -9.93
N LEU A 74 2.24 9.63 -8.97
CA LEU A 74 1.08 8.75 -9.03
C LEU A 74 -0.21 9.55 -9.25
N GLY A 75 -1.08 9.02 -10.11
CA GLY A 75 -2.45 9.52 -10.23
C GLY A 75 -3.23 9.39 -8.92
N ALA A 76 -4.30 10.18 -8.78
CA ALA A 76 -5.12 10.19 -7.56
C ALA A 76 -5.71 8.82 -7.23
N THR A 77 -6.13 8.05 -8.25
CA THR A 77 -6.63 6.68 -8.09
C THR A 77 -5.56 5.75 -7.57
N ALA A 78 -4.38 5.69 -8.20
CA ALA A 78 -3.25 4.88 -7.75
C ALA A 78 -2.87 5.21 -6.30
N TYR A 79 -2.80 6.50 -5.94
CA TYR A 79 -2.52 6.91 -4.57
C TYR A 79 -3.63 6.51 -3.58
N GLY A 80 -4.90 6.58 -4.00
CA GLY A 80 -6.02 6.05 -3.23
C GLY A 80 -5.90 4.53 -2.97
N LEU A 81 -5.47 3.77 -3.98
CA LEU A 81 -5.23 2.33 -3.84
C LEU A 81 -4.07 2.04 -2.88
N VAL A 82 -2.99 2.83 -2.91
CA VAL A 82 -1.92 2.74 -1.89
C VAL A 82 -2.51 2.90 -0.50
N MET A 83 -3.31 3.95 -0.26
CA MET A 83 -3.90 4.20 1.07
C MET A 83 -4.84 3.06 1.49
N GLN A 84 -5.67 2.56 0.57
CA GLN A 84 -6.57 1.43 0.82
C GLN A 84 -5.81 0.19 1.31
N GLU A 85 -4.71 -0.15 0.64
CA GLU A 85 -3.94 -1.35 0.99
C GLU A 85 -3.16 -1.16 2.29
N LEU A 86 -2.64 0.05 2.58
CA LEU A 86 -2.00 0.39 3.85
C LEU A 86 -2.99 0.31 5.04
N GLU A 87 -4.21 0.83 4.89
CA GLU A 87 -5.25 0.81 5.94
C GLU A 87 -5.90 -0.56 6.15
N ARG A 88 -5.74 -1.49 5.19
CA ARG A 88 -6.14 -2.89 5.37
C ARG A 88 -5.26 -3.62 6.40
N GLY A 89 -4.01 -3.17 6.56
CA GLY A 89 -3.05 -3.72 7.52
C GLY A 89 -3.43 -3.39 8.96
#